data_AF-A0A2G9UC93-F1
#
_entry.id   AF-A0A2G9UC93-F1
#
_cell.length_a   1.000
_cell.length_b   1.000
_cell.length_c   1.000
_cell.angle_alpha   90.00
_cell.angle_beta   90.00
_cell.angle_gamma   90.00
#
_symmetry.space_group_name_H-M   'P 1'
#
loop_
_entity.id
_entity.type
_entity.pdbx_description
1 polymer ?
#
loop_
_entity_poly.entity_id
_entity_poly.type
_entity_poly.pdbx_seq_one_letter_code
_entity_poly.pdbx_strand_id
1 'polypeptide(L)'
;MWRLLLFLGYLQSTVASTVASIFCLIHTATPSHATRAQTILETWAKRCDDFIFFTDSPMSPDIPHIYWRELYSRDHSWEKIRRIFSHVVDGIDEEYDWYLRADDDAYVIVENLREFLSKYSSKETHYFGYRWNFFVPHGYADGGVYVLSRPAVEVFNRIMKNPRLCPEHHRAEEDQEMGRCLAAAGIYPEDTRDENGSDR
;
A
#
# COMPACT_ATOMS: atom_id res chain seq x y z
N MET A 1 -28.30 -47.91 -33.15
CA MET A 1 -28.39 -47.94 -31.66
C MET A 1 -27.06 -47.49 -31.09
N TRP A 2 -26.82 -46.19 -30.95
CA TRP A 2 -25.81 -45.61 -30.03
C TRP A 2 -26.29 -44.18 -29.72
N ARG A 3 -26.77 -43.96 -28.49
CA ARG A 3 -27.16 -42.64 -27.96
C ARG A 3 -25.91 -41.98 -27.37
N LEU A 4 -25.54 -40.81 -27.87
CA LEU A 4 -24.58 -39.92 -27.21
C LEU A 4 -25.32 -39.21 -26.06
N LEU A 5 -24.94 -39.49 -24.82
CA LEU A 5 -25.32 -38.70 -23.65
C LEU A 5 -24.26 -37.61 -23.47
N LEU A 6 -24.62 -36.37 -23.78
CA LEU A 6 -23.87 -35.19 -23.36
C LEU A 6 -24.26 -34.88 -21.91
N PHE A 7 -23.37 -35.19 -20.96
CA PHE A 7 -23.42 -34.60 -19.64
C PHE A 7 -22.92 -33.16 -19.75
N LEU A 8 -23.83 -32.20 -19.70
CA LEU A 8 -23.53 -30.81 -19.39
C LEU A 8 -23.15 -30.74 -17.90
N GLY A 9 -21.87 -30.90 -17.61
CA GLY A 9 -21.32 -30.53 -16.31
C GLY A 9 -21.28 -29.01 -16.21
N TYR A 10 -22.09 -28.44 -15.31
CA TYR A 10 -21.90 -27.08 -14.84
C TYR A 10 -20.50 -26.98 -14.24
N LEU A 11 -19.62 -26.21 -14.89
CA LEU A 11 -18.39 -25.73 -14.28
C LEU A 11 -18.79 -24.72 -13.20
N GLN A 12 -18.94 -25.21 -11.98
CA GLN A 12 -19.00 -24.35 -10.82
C GLN A 12 -17.58 -23.80 -10.63
N SER A 13 -17.41 -22.53 -10.97
CA SER A 13 -16.16 -21.79 -10.74
C SER A 13 -15.87 -21.82 -9.25
N THR A 14 -15.03 -22.74 -8.81
CA THR A 14 -14.44 -22.68 -7.48
C THR A 14 -13.48 -21.50 -7.49
N VAL A 15 -13.90 -20.36 -6.95
CA VAL A 15 -13.00 -19.27 -6.58
C VAL A 15 -12.04 -19.87 -5.57
N ALA A 16 -10.81 -20.14 -6.00
CA ALA A 16 -9.73 -20.39 -5.07
C ALA A 16 -9.56 -19.09 -4.28
N SER A 17 -10.06 -19.05 -3.06
CA SER A 17 -9.74 -18.00 -2.09
C SER A 17 -8.28 -18.19 -1.68
N THR A 18 -7.35 -17.78 -2.55
CA THR A 18 -5.99 -17.49 -2.12
C THR A 18 -6.10 -16.29 -1.19
N VAL A 19 -5.78 -16.47 0.09
CA VAL A 19 -5.76 -15.37 1.07
C VAL A 19 -4.89 -14.26 0.47
N ALA A 20 -5.47 -13.06 0.32
CA ALA A 20 -4.79 -11.91 -0.24
C ALA A 20 -3.53 -11.60 0.58
N SER A 21 -2.36 -11.65 -0.06
CA SER A 21 -1.09 -11.38 0.61
C SER A 21 -0.86 -9.88 0.76
N ILE A 22 -0.52 -9.43 1.97
CA ILE A 22 -0.35 -8.02 2.32
C ILE A 22 1.06 -7.77 2.81
N PHE A 23 1.78 -6.88 2.11
CA PHE A 23 3.07 -6.38 2.55
C PHE A 23 2.94 -4.98 3.17
N CYS A 24 3.39 -4.84 4.41
CA CYS A 24 3.24 -3.63 5.18
C CYS A 24 4.51 -2.77 5.16
N LEU A 25 4.42 -1.57 4.58
CA LEU A 25 5.47 -0.56 4.48
C LEU A 25 5.25 0.49 5.58
N ILE A 26 6.08 0.45 6.63
CA ILE A 26 5.80 1.17 7.87
C ILE A 26 6.82 2.29 8.07
N HIS A 27 6.36 3.53 8.06
CA HIS A 27 7.20 4.69 8.33
C HIS A 27 7.35 4.89 9.85
N THR A 28 8.58 5.01 10.34
CA THR A 28 8.84 5.47 11.72
C THR A 28 10.11 6.31 11.74
N ALA A 29 10.36 7.02 12.83
CA ALA A 29 11.61 7.74 13.05
C ALA A 29 11.98 7.78 14.53
N THR A 30 13.23 8.08 14.85
CA THR A 30 13.63 8.41 16.23
C THR A 30 12.83 9.65 16.71
N PRO A 31 12.29 9.65 17.95
CA PRO A 31 12.49 8.69 19.04
C PRO A 31 11.40 7.58 19.14
N SER A 32 10.56 7.40 18.12
CA SER A 32 9.40 6.50 18.17
C SER A 32 9.73 5.00 18.13
N HIS A 33 10.98 4.62 17.87
CA HIS A 33 11.39 3.21 17.77
C HIS A 33 11.02 2.39 19.00
N ALA A 34 11.34 2.89 20.19
CA ALA A 34 11.12 2.18 21.46
C ALA A 34 9.67 2.26 21.96
N THR A 35 8.79 3.00 21.28
CA THR A 35 7.40 3.21 21.71
C THR A 35 6.43 2.76 20.62
N ARG A 36 6.26 3.55 19.57
CA ARG A 36 5.30 3.33 18.51
C ARG A 36 5.68 2.13 17.64
N ALA A 37 6.91 2.06 17.15
CA ALA A 37 7.34 0.95 16.31
C ALA A 37 7.29 -0.39 17.07
N GLN A 38 7.71 -0.39 18.35
CA GLN A 38 7.56 -1.56 19.23
C GLN A 38 6.09 -1.98 19.38
N THR A 39 5.18 -1.04 19.59
CA THR A 39 3.73 -1.33 19.67
C THR A 39 3.22 -1.97 18.38
N ILE A 40 3.65 -1.47 17.22
CA ILE A 40 3.27 -2.00 15.91
C ILE A 40 3.78 -3.43 15.72
N LEU A 41 5.04 -3.71 16.08
CA LEU A 41 5.66 -5.04 16.05
C LEU A 41 4.90 -6.05 16.91
N GLU A 42 4.49 -5.64 18.11
CA GLU A 42 3.78 -6.48 19.06
C GLU A 42 2.31 -6.70 18.67
N THR A 43 1.76 -5.90 17.76
CA THR A 43 0.33 -5.89 17.41
C THR A 43 0.05 -6.27 15.96
N TRP A 44 -0.01 -5.32 15.04
CA TRP A 44 -0.59 -5.52 13.72
C TRP A 44 0.43 -5.83 12.62
N ALA A 45 1.71 -5.47 12.76
CA ALA A 45 2.72 -5.81 11.75
C ALA A 45 2.85 -7.32 11.55
N LYS A 46 2.84 -8.10 12.64
CA LYS A 46 2.85 -9.58 12.61
C LYS A 46 1.58 -10.22 12.03
N ARG A 47 0.55 -9.42 11.71
CA ARG A 47 -0.68 -9.89 11.06
C ARG A 47 -0.62 -9.71 9.54
N CYS A 48 0.28 -8.86 9.04
CA CYS A 48 0.67 -8.80 7.63
C CYS A 48 1.38 -10.11 7.23
N ASP A 49 1.46 -10.38 5.93
CA ASP A 49 2.20 -11.54 5.43
C ASP A 49 3.71 -11.30 5.56
N ASP A 50 4.14 -10.07 5.26
CA ASP A 50 5.45 -9.53 5.61
C ASP A 50 5.34 -8.04 5.93
N PHE A 51 6.42 -7.46 6.46
CA PHE A 51 6.52 -6.02 6.69
C PHE A 51 7.95 -5.53 6.61
N ILE A 52 8.11 -4.23 6.37
CA ILE A 52 9.40 -3.54 6.47
C ILE A 52 9.19 -2.15 7.05
N PHE A 53 10.07 -1.77 7.97
CA PHE A 53 10.16 -0.40 8.44
C PHE A 53 11.07 0.43 7.53
N PHE A 54 10.69 1.67 7.25
CA PHE A 54 11.61 2.65 6.69
C PHE A 54 11.74 3.84 7.64
N THR A 55 12.99 4.21 7.93
CA THR A 55 13.28 5.10 9.06
C THR A 55 14.53 5.97 8.88
N ASP A 56 14.89 6.75 9.90
CA ASP A 56 16.00 7.70 9.91
C ASP A 56 17.28 7.16 10.57
N SER A 57 17.18 6.08 11.35
CA SER A 57 18.32 5.44 11.99
C SER A 57 18.17 3.92 12.08
N PRO A 58 19.26 3.16 12.25
CA PRO A 58 19.18 1.72 12.43
C PRO A 58 18.27 1.33 13.60
N MET A 59 17.45 0.29 13.39
CA MET A 59 16.70 -0.41 14.44
C MET A 59 17.46 -1.66 14.87
N SER A 60 16.89 -2.46 15.78
CA SER A 60 17.48 -3.75 16.16
C SER A 60 17.66 -4.66 14.93
N PRO A 61 18.75 -5.47 14.84
CA PRO A 61 19.07 -6.27 13.65
C PRO A 61 18.01 -7.30 13.24
N ASP A 62 17.15 -7.70 14.18
CA ASP A 62 16.06 -8.65 13.99
C ASP A 62 14.77 -8.03 13.42
N ILE A 63 14.70 -6.69 13.35
CA ILE A 63 13.56 -5.97 12.79
C ILE A 63 13.86 -5.69 11.30
N PRO A 64 13.04 -6.14 10.35
CA PRO A 64 13.21 -5.78 8.93
C PRO A 64 13.07 -4.27 8.75
N HIS A 65 14.17 -3.61 8.38
CA HIS A 65 14.17 -2.17 8.17
C HIS A 65 15.20 -1.70 7.15
N ILE A 66 14.89 -0.57 6.52
CA ILE A 66 15.84 0.28 5.80
C ILE A 66 15.88 1.64 6.45
N TYR A 67 17.03 2.32 6.38
CA TYR A 67 17.15 3.65 6.95
C TYR A 67 17.93 4.60 6.04
N TRP A 68 17.53 5.87 6.07
CA TRP A 68 18.22 6.97 5.42
C TRP A 68 18.43 8.11 6.41
N ARG A 69 19.66 8.25 6.90
CA ARG A 69 20.02 9.25 7.91
C ARG A 69 19.74 10.67 7.44
N GLU A 70 19.90 10.91 6.15
CA GLU A 70 19.74 12.22 5.52
C GLU A 70 18.27 12.61 5.36
N LEU A 71 17.33 11.65 5.46
CA LEU A 71 15.90 11.87 5.29
C LEU A 71 15.17 11.78 6.64
N TYR A 72 15.70 12.38 7.70
CA TYR A 72 15.06 12.36 9.02
C TYR A 72 13.82 13.28 9.08
N SER A 73 13.81 14.38 8.33
CA SER A 73 12.74 15.38 8.38
C SER A 73 11.44 14.93 7.69
N ARG A 74 10.31 15.50 8.13
CA ARG A 74 9.01 15.41 7.43
C ARG A 74 9.05 16.07 6.05
N ASP A 75 9.94 17.06 5.87
CA ASP A 75 10.21 17.74 4.59
C ASP A 75 10.65 16.78 3.47
N HIS A 76 11.07 15.56 3.81
CA HIS A 76 11.50 14.55 2.85
C HIS A 76 10.47 13.44 2.63
N SER A 77 9.22 13.60 3.08
CA SER A 77 8.20 12.55 3.00
C SER A 77 8.02 12.00 1.58
N TRP A 78 7.93 12.87 0.57
CA TRP A 78 7.84 12.45 -0.83
C TRP A 78 9.08 11.70 -1.33
N GLU A 79 10.28 12.18 -0.97
CA GLU A 79 11.53 11.52 -1.35
C GLU A 79 11.66 10.14 -0.69
N LYS A 80 11.24 10.00 0.57
CA LYS A 80 11.20 8.72 1.30
C LYS A 80 10.28 7.74 0.59
N ILE A 81 9.05 8.15 0.22
CA ILE A 81 8.10 7.21 -0.36
C ILE A 81 8.55 6.70 -1.74
N ARG A 82 9.17 7.57 -2.53
CA ARG A 82 9.71 7.17 -3.84
C ARG A 82 10.79 6.11 -3.69
N ARG A 83 11.67 6.27 -2.69
CA ARG A 83 12.74 5.30 -2.40
C ARG A 83 12.20 3.97 -1.88
N ILE A 84 11.22 3.96 -0.98
CA ILE A 84 10.63 2.70 -0.49
C ILE A 84 9.94 1.96 -1.63
N PHE A 85 9.13 2.62 -2.47
CA PHE A 85 8.46 1.92 -3.57
C PHE A 85 9.42 1.40 -4.65
N SER A 86 10.52 2.12 -4.92
CA SER A 86 11.59 1.60 -5.79
C SER A 86 12.27 0.39 -5.15
N HIS A 87 12.59 0.44 -3.86
CA HIS A 87 13.18 -0.69 -3.15
C HIS A 87 12.27 -1.93 -3.16
N VAL A 88 10.97 -1.74 -2.97
CA VAL A 88 9.97 -2.82 -2.95
C VAL A 88 9.86 -3.52 -4.31
N VAL A 89 9.96 -2.78 -5.42
CA VAL A 89 9.87 -3.38 -6.77
C VAL A 89 11.21 -3.91 -7.27
N ASP A 90 12.31 -3.21 -7.00
CA ASP A 90 13.62 -3.56 -7.58
C ASP A 90 14.45 -4.48 -6.65
N GLY A 91 14.13 -4.54 -5.35
CA GLY A 91 14.98 -5.14 -4.31
C GLY A 91 14.35 -6.28 -3.51
N ILE A 92 13.08 -6.59 -3.72
CA ILE A 92 12.37 -7.71 -3.07
C ILE A 92 11.88 -8.65 -4.17
N ASP A 93 12.32 -9.91 -4.11
CA ASP A 93 11.94 -10.92 -5.11
C ASP A 93 10.50 -11.38 -4.91
N GLU A 94 10.02 -11.34 -3.65
CA GLU A 94 8.67 -11.70 -3.27
C GLU A 94 7.62 -10.70 -3.77
N GLU A 95 6.62 -11.26 -4.41
CA GLU A 95 5.53 -10.53 -5.01
C GLU A 95 4.27 -10.63 -4.12
N TYR A 96 3.79 -9.52 -3.56
CA TYR A 96 2.54 -9.46 -2.75
C TYR A 96 1.34 -8.86 -3.49
N ASP A 97 0.12 -9.35 -3.22
CA ASP A 97 -1.10 -8.86 -3.87
C ASP A 97 -1.38 -7.38 -3.53
N TRP A 98 -1.09 -6.99 -2.30
CA TRP A 98 -1.40 -5.68 -1.75
C TRP A 98 -0.25 -5.10 -0.94
N TYR A 99 -0.09 -3.78 -1.04
CA TYR A 99 0.94 -3.01 -0.34
C TYR A 99 0.24 -1.98 0.54
N LEU A 100 0.34 -2.16 1.85
CA LEU A 100 -0.18 -1.24 2.86
C LEU A 100 0.93 -0.28 3.26
N ARG A 101 0.78 1.02 3.00
CA ARG A 101 1.63 2.03 3.62
C ARG A 101 0.96 2.54 4.88
N ALA A 102 1.71 2.66 5.97
CA ALA A 102 1.23 3.29 7.20
C ALA A 102 2.31 4.10 7.92
N ASP A 103 1.90 5.16 8.63
CA ASP A 103 2.73 5.87 9.61
C ASP A 103 2.70 5.18 10.99
N ASP A 104 3.67 5.50 11.86
CA ASP A 104 3.84 4.83 13.15
C ASP A 104 2.77 5.16 14.21
N ASP A 105 1.86 6.09 13.94
CA ASP A 105 0.67 6.35 14.77
C ASP A 105 -0.62 5.74 14.21
N ALA A 106 -0.53 4.89 13.18
CA ALA A 106 -1.65 4.11 12.69
C ALA A 106 -1.85 2.79 13.48
N TYR A 107 -3.11 2.39 13.61
CA TYR A 107 -3.48 1.05 14.07
C TYR A 107 -4.39 0.38 13.03
N VAL A 108 -3.93 -0.71 12.44
CA VAL A 108 -4.64 -1.41 11.35
C VAL A 108 -5.15 -2.77 11.83
N ILE A 109 -6.45 -3.00 11.72
CA ILE A 109 -7.04 -4.34 11.93
C ILE A 109 -6.90 -5.10 10.61
N VAL A 110 -5.80 -5.84 10.45
CA VAL A 110 -5.42 -6.49 9.19
C VAL A 110 -6.46 -7.52 8.73
N GLU A 111 -7.19 -8.15 9.65
CA GLU A 111 -8.29 -9.06 9.34
C GLU A 111 -9.45 -8.33 8.63
N ASN A 112 -9.84 -7.15 9.11
CA ASN A 112 -10.85 -6.31 8.46
C ASN A 112 -10.36 -5.85 7.08
N LEU A 113 -9.07 -5.49 6.98
CA LEU A 113 -8.47 -5.11 5.71
C LEU A 113 -8.52 -6.28 4.71
N ARG A 114 -8.17 -7.51 5.12
CA ARG A 114 -8.27 -8.69 4.24
C ARG A 114 -9.71 -8.94 3.79
N GLU A 115 -10.69 -8.79 4.68
CA GLU A 115 -12.10 -8.91 4.32
C GLU A 115 -12.51 -7.86 3.28
N PHE A 116 -12.09 -6.60 3.48
CA PHE A 116 -12.32 -5.54 2.50
C PHE A 116 -11.69 -5.85 1.15
N LEU A 117 -10.40 -6.21 1.12
CA LEU A 117 -9.64 -6.50 -0.10
C LEU A 117 -10.15 -7.73 -0.85
N SER A 118 -10.77 -8.69 -0.15
CA SER A 118 -11.35 -9.90 -0.78
C SER A 118 -12.46 -9.60 -1.81
N LYS A 119 -12.99 -8.37 -1.80
CA LYS A 119 -14.04 -7.89 -2.72
C LYS A 119 -13.46 -7.35 -4.04
N TYR A 120 -12.14 -7.22 -4.13
CA TYR A 120 -11.44 -6.60 -5.24
C TYR A 120 -10.44 -7.56 -5.88
N SER A 121 -10.15 -7.36 -7.16
CA SER A 121 -9.16 -8.15 -7.87
C SER A 121 -7.77 -7.54 -7.65
N SER A 122 -6.84 -8.27 -7.02
CA SER A 122 -5.45 -7.81 -6.88
C SER A 122 -4.72 -7.62 -8.23
N LYS A 123 -5.34 -8.06 -9.34
CA LYS A 123 -4.83 -7.91 -10.71
C LYS A 123 -5.27 -6.61 -11.39
N GLU A 124 -6.10 -5.81 -10.73
CA GLU A 124 -6.51 -4.49 -11.20
C GLU A 124 -5.78 -3.40 -10.43
N THR A 125 -5.72 -2.18 -10.98
CA THR A 125 -5.07 -1.04 -10.33
C THR A 125 -6.02 -0.41 -9.32
N HIS A 126 -5.75 -0.64 -8.03
CA HIS A 126 -6.55 -0.13 -6.93
C HIS A 126 -5.71 0.80 -6.06
N TYR A 127 -6.36 1.88 -5.60
CA TYR A 127 -5.81 2.83 -4.64
C TYR A 127 -6.87 3.13 -3.60
N PHE A 128 -6.64 2.65 -2.38
CA PHE A 128 -7.58 2.76 -1.28
C PHE A 128 -7.01 3.56 -0.13
N GLY A 129 -7.88 4.24 0.61
CA GLY A 129 -7.57 4.95 1.83
C GLY A 129 -8.60 6.04 2.08
N TYR A 130 -8.45 6.78 3.17
CA TYR A 130 -9.36 7.88 3.46
C TYR A 130 -9.18 9.00 2.44
N ARG A 131 -10.22 9.30 1.66
CA ARG A 131 -10.10 10.19 0.50
C ARG A 131 -10.31 11.66 0.84
N TRP A 132 -9.26 12.46 0.68
CA TRP A 132 -9.32 13.91 0.64
C TRP A 132 -9.51 14.44 -0.78
N ASN A 133 -10.17 15.60 -0.93
CA ASN A 133 -10.47 16.19 -2.23
C ASN A 133 -10.18 17.69 -2.35
N PHE A 134 -9.49 18.31 -1.38
CA PHE A 134 -9.26 19.75 -1.36
C PHE A 134 -7.94 20.23 -2.00
N PHE A 135 -6.92 19.38 -2.14
CA PHE A 135 -5.60 19.76 -2.72
C PHE A 135 -5.24 19.11 -4.05
N VAL A 136 -5.92 18.03 -4.43
CA VAL A 136 -5.63 17.26 -5.65
C VAL A 136 -6.95 17.03 -6.39
N PRO A 137 -7.05 17.40 -7.68
CA PRO A 137 -8.19 17.03 -8.51
C PRO A 137 -8.41 15.51 -8.48
N HIS A 138 -9.66 15.06 -8.36
CA HIS A 138 -10.04 13.65 -8.16
C HIS A 138 -9.67 13.04 -6.79
N GLY A 139 -8.89 13.76 -5.98
CA GLY A 139 -8.57 13.44 -4.60
C GLY A 139 -7.28 12.65 -4.42
N TYR A 140 -6.93 12.42 -3.15
CA TYR A 140 -5.78 11.62 -2.72
C TYR A 140 -6.15 10.88 -1.43
N ALA A 141 -5.50 9.75 -1.14
CA ALA A 141 -5.66 9.05 0.13
C ALA A 141 -4.81 9.71 1.21
N ASP A 142 -5.32 9.80 2.44
CA ASP A 142 -4.62 10.33 3.61
C ASP A 142 -3.26 9.65 3.84
N GLY A 143 -2.27 10.45 4.23
CA GLY A 143 -0.91 9.97 4.49
C GLY A 143 -0.78 9.01 5.68
N GLY A 144 -1.74 8.97 6.61
CA GLY A 144 -1.68 8.05 7.75
C GLY A 144 -1.69 6.58 7.30
N VAL A 145 -2.60 6.22 6.39
CA VAL A 145 -2.73 4.86 5.84
C VAL A 145 -3.32 4.89 4.43
N TYR A 146 -2.70 4.15 3.51
CA TYR A 146 -3.31 3.80 2.22
C TYR A 146 -2.85 2.43 1.71
N VAL A 147 -3.61 1.86 0.78
CA VAL A 147 -3.33 0.56 0.17
C VAL A 147 -3.28 0.69 -1.33
N LEU A 148 -2.26 0.06 -1.93
CA LEU A 148 -2.12 -0.09 -3.37
C LEU A 148 -2.14 -1.57 -3.73
N SER A 149 -2.84 -1.93 -4.81
CA SER A 149 -2.65 -3.26 -5.41
C SER A 149 -1.29 -3.35 -6.09
N ARG A 150 -0.80 -4.57 -6.34
CA ARG A 150 0.45 -4.78 -7.08
C ARG A 150 0.51 -4.02 -8.40
N PRO A 151 -0.46 -4.11 -9.33
CA PRO A 151 -0.40 -3.35 -10.58
C PRO A 151 -0.31 -1.84 -10.36
N ALA A 152 -0.93 -1.30 -9.31
CA ALA A 152 -0.83 0.12 -8.98
C ALA A 152 0.60 0.50 -8.54
N VAL A 153 1.26 -0.34 -7.72
CA VAL A 153 2.67 -0.17 -7.33
C VAL A 153 3.62 -0.24 -8.53
N GLU A 154 3.40 -1.18 -9.45
CA GLU A 154 4.20 -1.30 -10.68
C GLU A 154 4.02 -0.07 -11.60
N VAL A 155 2.77 0.38 -11.78
CA VAL A 155 2.45 1.60 -12.53
C VAL A 155 3.14 2.80 -11.89
N PHE A 156 3.01 2.95 -10.56
CA PHE A 156 3.64 4.02 -9.80
C PHE A 156 5.15 4.05 -10.02
N ASN A 157 5.83 2.91 -9.86
CA ASN A 157 7.27 2.79 -10.08
C ASN A 157 7.71 3.16 -11.50
N ARG A 158 6.91 2.81 -12.51
CA ARG A 158 7.17 3.20 -13.89
C ARG A 158 7.00 4.70 -14.11
N ILE A 159 5.95 5.32 -13.58
CA ILE A 159 5.69 6.75 -13.79
C ILE A 159 6.63 7.64 -12.97
N MET A 160 7.11 7.18 -11.81
CA MET A 160 8.09 7.89 -10.99
C MET A 160 9.37 8.23 -11.77
N LYS A 161 9.73 7.39 -12.75
CA LYS A 161 10.90 7.58 -13.63
C LYS A 161 10.69 8.68 -14.68
N ASN A 162 9.48 9.22 -14.82
CA ASN A 162 9.14 10.29 -15.74
C ASN A 162 8.80 11.59 -14.97
N PRO A 163 9.72 12.58 -14.92
CA PRO A 163 9.50 13.84 -14.19
C PRO A 163 8.31 14.68 -14.70
N ARG A 164 7.80 14.41 -15.91
CA ARG A 164 6.60 15.09 -16.42
C ARG A 164 5.30 14.52 -15.84
N LEU A 165 5.30 13.25 -15.48
CA LEU A 165 4.13 12.57 -14.91
C LEU A 165 4.17 12.56 -13.39
N CYS A 166 5.37 12.41 -12.81
CA CYS A 166 5.55 12.26 -11.37
C CYS A 166 6.83 12.99 -10.92
N PRO A 167 6.79 14.33 -10.83
CA PRO A 167 7.95 15.15 -10.51
C PRO A 167 8.49 14.89 -9.09
N GLU A 168 9.80 15.04 -8.93
CA GLU A 168 10.46 14.95 -7.64
C GLU A 168 10.55 16.36 -7.03
N HIS A 169 9.48 16.74 -6.32
CA HIS A 169 9.40 18.02 -5.63
C HIS A 169 10.01 17.91 -4.23
N HIS A 170 10.94 18.81 -3.91
CA HIS A 170 11.45 18.97 -2.56
C HIS A 170 10.36 19.53 -1.64
N ARG A 171 10.32 19.08 -0.38
CA ARG A 171 9.35 19.55 0.63
C ARG A 171 7.88 19.38 0.22
N ALA A 172 7.61 18.37 -0.60
CA ALA A 172 6.25 18.05 -1.01
C ALA A 172 5.60 17.09 -0.02
N GLU A 173 4.31 17.29 0.22
CA GLU A 173 3.49 16.38 1.02
C GLU A 173 3.25 15.10 0.21
N GLU A 174 3.73 13.99 0.76
CA GLU A 174 3.78 12.68 0.11
C GLU A 174 2.43 12.19 -0.39
N ASP A 175 1.39 12.35 0.40
CA ASP A 175 0.04 11.86 0.13
C ASP A 175 -0.59 12.57 -1.08
N GLN A 176 -0.39 13.88 -1.17
CA GLN A 176 -0.84 14.68 -2.29
C GLN A 176 -0.07 14.34 -3.57
N GLU A 177 1.26 14.17 -3.48
CA GLU A 177 2.08 13.79 -4.64
C GLU A 177 1.77 12.37 -5.12
N MET A 178 1.53 11.42 -4.20
CA MET A 178 1.06 10.08 -4.52
C MET A 178 -0.23 10.15 -5.35
N GLY A 179 -1.22 10.92 -4.88
CA GLY A 179 -2.47 11.14 -5.61
C GLY A 179 -2.27 11.78 -6.99
N ARG A 180 -1.42 12.81 -7.08
CA ARG A 180 -1.10 13.48 -8.37
C ARG A 180 -0.44 12.53 -9.37
N CYS A 181 0.54 11.76 -8.92
CA CYS A 181 1.24 10.80 -9.77
C CYS A 181 0.31 9.70 -10.26
N LEU A 182 -0.43 9.04 -9.36
CA LEU A 182 -1.37 7.98 -9.75
C LEU A 182 -2.46 8.50 -10.69
N ALA A 183 -2.96 9.72 -10.47
CA ALA A 183 -3.92 10.37 -11.36
C ALA A 183 -3.37 10.58 -12.79
N ALA A 184 -2.07 10.85 -12.94
CA ALA A 184 -1.44 10.94 -14.26
C ALA A 184 -1.45 9.60 -15.04
N ALA A 185 -1.67 8.48 -14.34
CA ALA A 185 -1.89 7.16 -14.92
C ALA A 185 -3.38 6.73 -14.94
N GLY A 186 -4.31 7.63 -14.57
CA GLY A 186 -5.74 7.35 -14.49
C GLY A 186 -6.17 6.51 -13.29
N ILE A 187 -5.31 6.40 -12.27
CA ILE A 187 -5.61 5.70 -11.02
C ILE A 187 -6.00 6.75 -9.98
N TYR A 188 -7.17 6.58 -9.36
CA TYR A 188 -7.73 7.54 -8.40
C TYR A 188 -8.06 6.82 -7.09
N PRO A 189 -8.03 7.52 -5.95
CA PRO A 189 -8.47 6.93 -4.69
C PRO A 189 -9.95 6.57 -4.76
N GLU A 190 -10.26 5.30 -4.48
CA GLU A 190 -11.62 4.78 -4.47
C GLU A 190 -12.32 5.07 -3.14
N ASP A 191 -13.66 5.12 -3.16
CA ASP A 191 -14.46 5.33 -1.95
C ASP A 191 -14.49 4.05 -1.11
N THR A 192 -13.90 4.10 0.08
CA THR A 192 -13.79 2.96 1.00
C THR A 192 -14.91 2.93 2.05
N ARG A 193 -15.78 3.94 2.06
CA ARG A 193 -16.85 4.07 3.08
C ARG A 193 -17.89 2.96 2.93
N ASP A 194 -18.54 2.64 4.04
CA ASP A 194 -19.65 1.69 4.05
C ASP A 194 -20.93 2.26 3.40
N GLU A 195 -21.97 1.44 3.32
CA GLU A 195 -23.27 1.83 2.74
C GLU A 195 -23.94 2.99 3.48
N ASN A 196 -23.54 3.25 4.74
CA ASN A 196 -24.00 4.37 5.54
C ASN A 196 -23.12 5.61 5.39
N GLY A 197 -22.06 5.54 4.58
CA GLY A 197 -21.08 6.61 4.38
C GLY A 197 -20.08 6.77 5.53
N SER A 198 -19.94 5.77 6.40
CA SER A 198 -18.95 5.75 7.49
C SER A 198 -17.64 5.17 7.00
N ASP A 199 -16.51 5.67 7.52
CA ASP A 199 -15.19 5.13 7.22
C ASP A 199 -15.03 3.71 7.79
N ARG A 200 -14.29 2.87 7.07
CA ARG A 200 -14.00 1.47 7.42
C ARG A 200 -12.58 1.29 7.91
#